data_AF-A0A925XC07-F1
#
_entry.id   AF-A0A925XC07-F1
#
_cell.length_a   1.000
_cell.length_b   1.000
_cell.length_c   1.000
_cell.angle_alpha   90.00
_cell.angle_beta   90.00
_cell.angle_gamma   90.00
#
_symmetry.space_group_name_H-M   'P 1'
#
loop_
_entity.id
_entity.type
_entity.pdbx_description
1 polymer ?
#
loop_
_entity_poly.entity_id
_entity_poly.type
_entity_poly.pdbx_seq_one_letter_code
_entity_poly.pdbx_strand_id
1 'polypeptide(L)'
;YYEFEEAKKWNLAGWARPLVDITSFANSEVVEYQMKEVFDAVDVANQYLRINPELTIDVAHAIDDVSQENRHALRELGLLVSEQMDAQLDQLVELLVAE
;
A
#
# COMPACT_ATOMS: atom_id res chain seq x y z
N TYR A 1 3.85 -9.75 -12.05
CA TYR A 1 4.63 -9.24 -13.20
C TYR A 1 4.13 -9.91 -14.46
N TYR A 2 3.98 -9.14 -15.54
CA TYR A 2 3.50 -9.63 -16.82
C TYR A 2 4.67 -9.84 -17.77
N GLU A 3 4.76 -11.00 -18.43
CA GLU A 3 5.85 -11.27 -19.37
C GLU A 3 5.68 -10.47 -20.66
N PHE A 4 6.76 -9.88 -21.17
CA PHE A 4 6.73 -9.06 -22.39
C PHE A 4 6.15 -9.82 -23.61
N GLU A 5 6.54 -11.09 -23.75
CA GLU A 5 6.11 -11.93 -24.87
C GLU A 5 4.60 -12.23 -24.85
N GLU A 6 3.99 -12.20 -23.67
CA GLU A 6 2.55 -12.31 -23.46
C GLU A 6 1.87 -10.95 -23.66
N ALA A 7 2.38 -9.91 -23.00
CA ALA A 7 1.81 -8.57 -23.00
C ALA A 7 1.75 -7.95 -24.40
N LYS A 8 2.76 -8.19 -25.26
CA LYS A 8 2.78 -7.66 -26.63
C LYS A 8 1.66 -8.22 -27.52
N LYS A 9 1.02 -9.32 -27.12
CA LYS A 9 -0.05 -9.99 -27.87
C LYS A 9 -1.44 -9.67 -27.30
N TRP A 10 -1.54 -8.86 -26.24
CA TRP A 10 -2.83 -8.51 -25.65
C TRP A 10 -3.68 -7.67 -26.58
N ASN A 11 -4.95 -8.06 -26.69
CA ASN A 11 -6.02 -7.23 -27.23
C ASN A 11 -6.66 -6.40 -26.10
N LEU A 12 -7.72 -5.64 -26.40
CA LEU A 12 -8.40 -4.78 -25.42
C LEU A 12 -8.85 -5.53 -24.15
N ALA A 13 -9.33 -6.77 -24.29
CA ALA A 13 -9.73 -7.59 -23.15
C ALA A 13 -8.52 -8.04 -22.32
N GLY A 14 -7.40 -8.37 -22.99
CA GLY A 14 -6.13 -8.71 -22.32
C GLY A 14 -5.56 -7.58 -21.47
N TRP A 15 -5.78 -6.32 -21.87
CA TRP A 15 -5.34 -5.15 -21.11
C TRP A 15 -6.22 -4.80 -19.91
N ALA A 16 -7.46 -5.31 -19.83
CA ALA A 16 -8.43 -4.87 -18.84
C ALA A 16 -7.95 -5.08 -17.39
N ARG A 17 -7.42 -6.27 -17.07
CA ARG A 17 -6.93 -6.57 -15.72
C ARG A 17 -5.59 -5.87 -15.39
N PRO A 18 -4.56 -5.91 -16.25
CA PRO A 18 -3.31 -5.17 -16.06
C PRO A 18 -3.52 -3.68 -15.83
N LEU A 19 -4.48 -3.06 -16.51
CA LEU A 19 -4.76 -1.64 -16.34
C LEU A 19 -5.27 -1.32 -14.93
N VAL A 20 -6.14 -2.17 -14.37
CA VAL A 20 -6.62 -2.03 -12.98
C VAL A 20 -5.46 -2.20 -12.00
N ASP A 21 -4.63 -3.22 -12.17
CA ASP A 21 -3.47 -3.44 -11.30
C ASP A 21 -2.51 -2.25 -11.36
N ILE A 22 -2.11 -1.82 -12.56
CA ILE A 22 -1.19 -0.68 -12.75
C ILE A 22 -1.75 0.58 -12.11
N THR A 23 -3.00 0.93 -12.41
CA THR A 23 -3.59 2.19 -11.90
C THR A 23 -3.81 2.18 -10.38
N SER A 24 -4.03 1.01 -9.78
CA SER A 24 -4.19 0.87 -8.33
C SER A 24 -2.89 1.16 -7.56
N PHE A 25 -1.74 0.86 -8.15
CA PHE A 25 -0.42 1.06 -7.52
C PHE A 25 0.38 2.23 -8.10
N ALA A 26 -0.01 2.77 -9.27
CA ALA A 26 0.77 3.76 -10.02
C ALA A 26 1.13 5.02 -9.22
N ASN A 27 0.30 5.39 -8.25
CA ASN A 27 0.43 6.66 -7.56
C ASN A 27 0.95 6.53 -6.11
N SER A 28 1.22 5.33 -5.58
CA SER A 28 1.60 5.18 -4.15
C SER A 28 2.84 5.99 -3.79
N GLU A 29 3.88 5.88 -4.60
CA GLU A 29 5.17 6.55 -4.38
C GLU A 29 5.08 8.06 -4.58
N VAL A 30 4.32 8.47 -5.60
CA VAL A 30 4.12 9.89 -5.92
C VAL A 30 3.34 10.57 -4.80
N VAL A 31 2.30 9.92 -4.28
CA VAL A 31 1.50 10.42 -3.15
C VAL A 31 2.37 10.52 -1.89
N GLU A 32 3.21 9.52 -1.61
CA GLU A 32 4.12 9.60 -0.48
C GLU A 32 5.05 10.82 -0.56
N TYR A 33 5.67 11.03 -1.73
CA TYR A 33 6.53 12.19 -1.95
C TYR A 33 5.75 13.51 -1.79
N GLN A 34 4.60 13.64 -2.44
CA GLN A 34 3.78 14.86 -2.38
C GLN A 34 3.31 15.18 -0.95
N MET A 35 2.89 14.17 -0.19
CA MET A 35 2.45 14.37 1.18
C MET A 35 3.59 14.80 2.11
N LYS A 36 4.79 14.22 1.94
CA LYS A 36 5.98 14.68 2.67
C LYS A 36 6.27 16.16 2.41
N GLU A 37 6.27 16.58 1.14
CA GLU A 37 6.48 18.00 0.78
C GLU A 37 5.43 18.93 1.38
N VAL A 38 4.14 18.53 1.37
CA VAL A 38 3.05 19.35 1.92
C VAL A 38 3.18 19.56 3.43
N PHE A 39 3.46 18.50 4.18
CA PHE A 39 3.58 18.58 5.64
C PHE A 39 4.89 19.25 6.08
N ASP A 40 5.98 19.04 5.34
CA ASP A 40 7.25 19.73 5.57
C ASP A 40 7.14 21.24 5.31
N ALA A 41 6.42 21.65 4.27
CA ALA A 41 6.26 23.07 3.90
C ALA A 41 5.55 23.93 4.96
N VAL A 42 4.82 23.32 5.90
CA VAL A 42 4.15 24.02 7.01
C VAL A 42 4.73 23.63 8.38
N ASP A 43 5.93 23.05 8.40
CA ASP A 43 6.70 22.68 9.60
C ASP A 43 5.96 21.70 10.53
N VAL A 44 5.19 20.77 9.95
CA VAL A 44 4.44 19.73 10.67
C VAL A 44 4.71 18.33 10.11
N ALA A 45 5.93 18.07 9.62
CA ALA A 45 6.32 16.77 9.05
C ALA A 45 6.01 15.57 9.96
N ASN A 46 6.04 15.75 11.28
CA ASN A 46 5.70 14.73 12.27
C ASN A 46 4.20 14.38 12.34
N GLN A 47 3.31 15.14 11.69
CA GLN A 47 1.88 14.86 11.62
C GLN A 47 1.50 13.99 10.42
N TYR A 48 2.48 13.56 9.60
CA TYR A 48 2.27 12.63 8.51
C TYR A 48 2.90 11.27 8.79
N LEU A 49 2.06 10.24 8.87
CA LEU A 49 2.48 8.84 8.96
C LEU A 49 1.98 8.05 7.76
N ARG A 50 2.90 7.41 7.02
CA ARG A 50 2.57 6.51 5.90
C ARG A 50 2.65 5.05 6.37
N ILE A 51 1.52 4.35 6.32
CA ILE A 51 1.45 2.90 6.55
C ILE A 51 1.23 2.24 5.17
N ASN A 52 2.30 1.64 4.62
CA ASN A 52 2.26 1.01 3.31
C ASN A 52 3.31 -0.11 3.23
N PRO A 53 3.09 -1.25 3.91
CA PRO A 53 4.04 -2.34 3.93
C PRO A 53 4.11 -3.04 2.56
N GLU A 54 5.27 -3.61 2.25
CA GLU A 54 5.37 -4.56 1.14
C GLU A 54 4.62 -5.84 1.46
N LEU A 55 3.95 -6.43 0.46
CA LEU A 55 3.30 -7.72 0.63
C LEU A 55 4.36 -8.83 0.65
N THR A 56 4.27 -9.73 1.64
CA THR A 56 5.16 -10.90 1.75
C THR A 56 4.78 -11.97 0.73
N ILE A 57 5.68 -12.94 0.51
CA ILE A 57 5.49 -14.02 -0.47
C ILE A 57 4.22 -14.86 -0.24
N ASP A 58 3.72 -14.89 1.00
CA ASP A 58 2.54 -15.65 1.40
C ASP A 58 1.22 -14.90 1.15
N VAL A 59 1.28 -13.62 0.75
CA VAL A 59 0.11 -12.80 0.44
C VAL A 59 -0.10 -12.74 -1.06
N ALA A 60 -1.30 -13.10 -1.51
CA ALA A 60 -1.69 -12.92 -2.90
C ALA A 60 -1.90 -11.44 -3.21
N HIS A 61 -1.28 -10.97 -4.29
CA HIS A 61 -1.39 -9.57 -4.75
C HIS A 61 -2.75 -9.25 -5.41
N ALA A 62 -3.54 -10.27 -5.76
CA ALA A 62 -4.80 -10.07 -6.44
C ALA A 62 -5.84 -9.49 -5.47
N ILE A 63 -6.38 -8.32 -5.79
CA ILE A 63 -7.35 -7.59 -4.95
C ILE A 63 -8.66 -8.36 -4.70
N ASP A 64 -9.01 -9.26 -5.60
CA ASP A 64 -10.21 -10.09 -5.57
C ASP A 64 -9.97 -11.51 -5.02
N ASP A 65 -8.76 -11.82 -4.53
CA ASP A 65 -8.49 -13.08 -3.86
C ASP A 65 -9.08 -13.07 -2.43
N VAL A 66 -10.30 -13.61 -2.35
CA VAL A 66 -11.06 -13.80 -1.11
C VAL A 66 -10.93 -15.23 -0.56
N SER A 67 -9.82 -15.92 -0.81
CA SER A 67 -9.54 -17.20 -0.14
C SER A 67 -9.38 -17.02 1.38
N GLN A 68 -9.57 -18.11 2.14
CA GLN A 68 -9.35 -18.06 3.59
C GLN A 68 -7.87 -17.85 3.89
N GLU A 69 -7.03 -18.49 3.09
CA GLU A 69 -5.58 -18.47 3.14
C GLU A 69 -5.06 -17.04 2.95
N ASN A 70 -5.48 -16.35 1.88
CA ASN A 70 -5.04 -14.97 1.61
C ASN A 70 -5.51 -13.99 2.70
N ARG A 71 -6.75 -14.14 3.19
CA ARG A 71 -7.24 -13.32 4.31
C ARG A 71 -6.45 -13.54 5.60
N HIS A 72 -6.08 -14.78 5.89
CA HIS A 72 -5.26 -15.09 7.06
C HIS A 72 -3.87 -14.46 6.90
N ALA A 73 -3.22 -14.63 5.74
CA ALA A 73 -1.91 -14.03 5.47
C ALA A 73 -1.94 -12.49 5.58
N LEU A 74 -2.97 -11.84 5.02
CA LEU A 74 -3.16 -10.38 5.14
C LEU A 74 -3.34 -9.94 6.60
N ARG A 75 -4.06 -10.72 7.41
CA ARG A 75 -4.23 -10.43 8.84
C ARG A 75 -2.91 -10.52 9.58
N GLU A 76 -2.14 -11.58 9.37
CA GLU A 76 -0.84 -11.76 10.02
C GLU A 76 0.15 -10.68 9.61
N LEU A 77 0.16 -10.28 8.33
CA LEU A 77 0.95 -9.14 7.87
C LEU A 77 0.52 -7.84 8.58
N GLY A 78 -0.78 -7.60 8.72
CA GLY A 78 -1.29 -6.44 9.44
C GLY A 78 -0.87 -6.39 10.91
N LEU A 79 -0.89 -7.54 11.60
CA LEU A 79 -0.41 -7.66 12.98
C LEU A 79 1.09 -7.36 13.07
N LEU A 80 1.90 -7.99 12.22
CA LEU A 80 3.34 -7.77 12.17
C LEU A 80 3.70 -6.30 11.92
N VAL A 81 3.02 -5.65 10.97
CA VAL A 81 3.26 -4.24 10.63
C VAL A 81 2.84 -3.32 11.77
N SER A 82 1.74 -3.65 12.45
CA SER A 82 1.29 -2.89 13.62
C SER A 82 2.32 -2.97 14.75
N GLU A 83 2.88 -4.15 15.02
CA GLU A 83 3.95 -4.32 16.01
C GLU A 83 5.23 -3.58 15.61
N GLN A 84 5.59 -3.57 14.33
CA GLN A 84 6.78 -2.86 13.84
C GLN A 84 6.63 -1.33 13.93
N MET A 85 5.40 -0.82 13.79
CA MET A 85 5.09 0.61 13.77
C MET A 85 4.53 1.13 15.11
N ASP A 86 4.52 0.31 16.16
CA ASP A 86 3.89 0.58 17.46
C ASP A 86 4.18 2.00 17.99
N ALA A 87 5.47 2.37 18.06
CA ALA A 87 5.87 3.70 18.53
C ALA A 87 5.38 4.86 17.65
N GLN A 88 5.28 4.67 16.32
CA GLN A 88 4.79 5.70 15.40
C GLN A 88 3.26 5.84 15.49
N LEU A 89 2.56 4.71 15.70
CA LEU A 89 1.13 4.70 15.94
C LEU A 89 0.79 5.42 17.25
N ASP A 90 1.55 5.16 18.32
CA ASP A 90 1.40 5.86 19.60
C ASP A 90 1.59 7.36 19.45
N GLN A 91 2.64 7.81 18.75
CA GLN A 91 2.87 9.22 18.44
C GLN A 91 1.70 9.85 17.70
N LEU A 92 1.12 9.14 16.72
CA LEU A 92 -0.03 9.63 15.98
C LEU A 92 -1.29 9.71 16.88
N VAL A 93 -1.49 8.74 17.77
CA VAL A 93 -2.60 8.75 18.75
C VAL A 93 -2.46 9.91 19.72
N GLU A 94 -1.24 10.20 20.21
CA GLU A 94 -0.99 11.36 21.07
C GLU A 94 -1.38 12.68 20.39
N LEU A 95 -1.09 12.83 19.09
CA LEU A 95 -1.51 13.99 18.30
C LEU A 95 -3.03 14.08 18.20
N LEU A 96 -3.71 12.96 17.92
CA LEU A 96 -5.17 12.92 17.73
C LEU A 96 -5.96 13.17 19.02
N VAL A 97 -5.40 12.82 20.18
CA VAL A 97 -6.05 13.00 21.49
C VAL A 97 -5.74 14.38 22.09
N ALA A 98 -4.68 15.05 21.63
CA ALA A 98 -4.31 16.39 22.06
C ALA A 98 -5.18 17.51 21.44
N GLU A 99 -5.93 17.22 20.36
CA GLU A 99 -6.98 18.07 19.79
C GLU A 99 -8.31 18.01 20.56
#